data_AF-A0A6A6HVM2-F1
#
_entry.id   AF-A0A6A6HVM2-F1
#
_cell.length_a   1.000
_cell.length_b   1.000
_cell.length_c   1.000
_cell.angle_alpha   90.00
_cell.angle_beta   90.00
_cell.angle_gamma   90.00
#
_symmetry.space_group_name_H-M   'P 1'
#
loop_
_entity.id
_entity.type
_entity.pdbx_description
1 polymer ?
#
loop_
_entity_poly.entity_id
_entity_poly.type
_entity_poly.pdbx_seq_one_letter_code
_entity_poly.pdbx_strand_id
1 'polypeptide(L)'
;FNEFLLSTTKPRIAQSYKEFIQTKCLYSHHRIVMTHGDFHPRNILAELHDGQILVKGIIDWEAGGAYPEYWEYVKSLNTMSSVEEDDWWRYLPVLGMGEYCNEWAADMLLETLIT
;
A
#
# COMPACT_ATOMS: atom_id res chain seq x y z
N PHE A 1 -7.79 9.82 7.77
CA PHE A 1 -6.99 9.36 6.62
C PHE A 1 -7.75 9.49 5.30
N ASN A 2 -8.98 8.97 5.16
CA ASN A 2 -9.75 9.08 3.92
C ASN A 2 -9.94 10.52 3.41
N GLU A 3 -10.17 11.47 4.33
CA GLU A 3 -10.22 12.90 3.97
C GLU A 3 -8.91 13.41 3.36
N PHE A 4 -7.76 12.95 3.88
CA PHE A 4 -6.45 13.27 3.31
C PHE A 4 -6.31 12.70 1.90
N LEU A 5 -6.69 11.44 1.66
CA LEU A 5 -6.68 10.84 0.32
C LEU A 5 -7.56 11.62 -0.69
N LEU A 6 -8.71 12.15 -0.24
CA LEU A 6 -9.58 12.93 -1.11
C LEU A 6 -9.09 14.36 -1.33
N SER A 7 -8.28 14.89 -0.40
CA SER A 7 -7.70 16.24 -0.49
C SER A 7 -6.66 16.37 -1.61
N THR A 8 -6.04 15.26 -2.04
CA THR A 8 -5.04 15.23 -3.11
C THR A 8 -5.64 15.12 -4.52
N THR A 9 -6.96 14.93 -4.62
CA THR A 9 -7.66 14.82 -5.91
C THR A 9 -7.67 16.14 -6.68
N LYS A 10 -7.67 16.06 -8.02
CA LYS A 10 -7.73 17.23 -8.91
C LYS A 10 -8.88 18.18 -8.53
N PRO A 11 -8.69 19.53 -8.59
CA PRO A 11 -9.73 20.49 -8.21
C PRO A 11 -11.05 20.35 -8.99
N ARG A 12 -10.99 19.83 -10.22
CA ARG A 12 -12.14 19.67 -11.12
C ARG A 12 -13.03 18.45 -10.83
N ILE A 13 -12.67 17.59 -9.88
CA ILE A 13 -13.49 16.43 -9.53
C ILE A 13 -14.77 16.89 -8.84
N ALA A 14 -15.92 16.51 -9.40
CA ALA A 14 -17.23 16.89 -8.89
C ALA A 14 -17.43 16.41 -7.44
N GLN A 15 -18.08 17.25 -6.62
CA GLN A 15 -18.29 16.96 -5.21
C GLN A 15 -19.09 15.67 -4.98
N SER A 16 -20.15 15.43 -5.77
CA SER A 16 -20.93 14.20 -5.71
C SER A 16 -20.12 12.93 -6.00
N TYR A 17 -19.09 13.05 -6.84
CA TYR A 17 -18.18 11.94 -7.13
C TYR A 17 -17.22 11.68 -5.96
N LYS A 18 -16.72 12.74 -5.30
CA LYS A 18 -15.94 12.60 -4.06
C LYS A 18 -16.76 11.94 -2.94
N GLU A 19 -18.02 12.34 -2.79
CA GLU A 19 -18.96 11.73 -1.82
C GLU A 19 -19.21 10.25 -2.12
N PHE A 20 -19.37 9.89 -3.39
CA PHE A 20 -19.49 8.50 -3.81
C PHE A 20 -18.26 7.69 -3.38
N ILE A 21 -17.05 8.14 -3.72
CA ILE A 21 -15.81 7.45 -3.34
C ILE A 21 -15.69 7.33 -1.81
N GLN A 22 -15.90 8.43 -1.10
CA GLN A 22 -15.81 8.48 0.36
C GLN A 22 -16.74 7.49 1.04
N THR A 23 -17.98 7.36 0.54
CA THR A 23 -19.03 6.58 1.21
C THR A 23 -19.14 5.14 0.70
N LYS A 24 -18.66 4.85 -0.51
CA LYS A 24 -18.82 3.54 -1.17
C LYS A 24 -17.52 2.79 -1.40
N CYS A 25 -16.41 3.50 -1.56
CA CYS A 25 -15.12 2.89 -1.92
C CYS A 25 -14.12 2.89 -0.74
N LEU A 26 -14.16 3.89 0.12
CA LEU A 26 -13.18 4.03 1.21
C LEU A 26 -13.75 3.53 2.54
N TYR A 27 -13.27 2.38 3.01
CA TYR A 27 -13.59 1.87 4.34
C TYR A 27 -12.90 2.71 5.43
N SER A 28 -13.57 2.90 6.57
CA SER A 28 -13.14 3.86 7.61
C SER A 28 -12.75 3.22 8.94
N HIS A 29 -12.90 1.90 9.11
CA HIS A 29 -12.68 1.22 10.40
C HIS A 29 -11.39 0.40 10.44
N HIS A 30 -10.34 0.89 9.78
CA HIS A 30 -9.01 0.28 9.87
C HIS A 30 -8.27 0.74 11.11
N ARG A 31 -7.49 -0.16 11.71
CA ARG A 31 -6.55 0.22 12.76
C ARG A 31 -5.45 1.11 12.19
N ILE A 32 -4.99 2.07 12.98
CA ILE A 32 -3.80 2.85 12.65
C ILE A 32 -2.59 2.14 13.26
N VAL A 33 -1.61 1.81 12.43
CA VAL A 33 -0.40 1.07 12.80
C VAL A 33 0.82 1.72 12.16
N MET A 34 2.01 1.37 12.63
CA MET A 34 3.24 1.75 11.94
C MET A 34 3.36 0.93 10.65
N THR A 35 3.54 1.60 9.52
CA THR A 35 3.84 0.99 8.22
C THR A 35 5.11 1.59 7.64
N HIS A 36 5.82 0.81 6.84
CA HIS A 36 6.96 1.21 6.04
C HIS A 36 6.56 2.09 4.85
N GLY A 37 5.48 1.73 4.14
CA GLY A 37 4.95 2.53 3.03
C GLY A 37 5.73 2.43 1.71
N ASP A 38 6.81 1.66 1.69
CA ASP A 38 7.62 1.33 0.50
C ASP A 38 8.28 -0.05 0.65
N PHE A 39 7.51 -1.04 1.13
CA PHE A 39 8.05 -2.35 1.45
C PHE A 39 8.30 -3.19 0.18
N HIS A 40 9.55 -3.15 -0.29
CA HIS A 40 10.05 -3.84 -1.48
C HIS A 40 11.35 -4.59 -1.20
N PRO A 41 11.75 -5.58 -2.02
CA PRO A 41 12.97 -6.36 -1.79
C PRO A 41 14.24 -5.52 -1.62
N ARG A 42 14.33 -4.38 -2.33
CA ARG A 42 15.46 -3.43 -2.21
C ARG A 42 15.64 -2.84 -0.81
N ASN A 43 14.57 -2.84 -0.01
CA ASN A 43 14.53 -2.27 1.34
C ASN A 43 14.66 -3.34 2.44
N ILE A 44 14.91 -4.60 2.06
CA ILE A 44 15.10 -5.73 2.99
C ILE A 44 16.56 -6.15 2.98
N LEU A 45 17.23 -5.98 4.11
CA LEU A 45 18.57 -6.53 4.32
C LEU A 45 18.44 -7.99 4.73
N ALA A 46 19.01 -8.88 3.91
CA ALA A 46 19.02 -10.31 4.17
C ALA A 46 20.42 -10.90 4.02
N GLU A 47 20.71 -11.92 4.82
CA GLU A 47 21.94 -12.70 4.76
C GLU A 47 21.59 -14.17 4.49
N LEU A 48 22.35 -14.84 3.64
CA LEU A 48 22.26 -16.28 3.48
C LEU A 48 23.16 -16.94 4.53
N HIS A 49 22.56 -17.66 5.47
CA HIS A 49 23.25 -18.37 6.55
C HIS A 49 22.81 -19.83 6.55
N ASP A 50 23.75 -20.77 6.36
CA ASP A 50 23.47 -22.22 6.29
C ASP A 50 22.35 -22.62 5.31
N GLY A 51 22.28 -21.94 4.16
CA GLY A 51 21.23 -22.19 3.15
C GLY A 51 19.86 -21.61 3.49
N GLN A 52 19.74 -20.86 4.59
CA GLN A 52 18.53 -20.16 4.99
C GLN A 52 18.69 -18.64 4.82
N ILE A 53 17.63 -17.98 4.37
CA ILE A 53 17.58 -16.52 4.29
C ILE A 53 17.22 -15.98 5.67
N LEU A 54 18.13 -15.22 6.26
CA LEU A 54 17.92 -14.51 7.51
C LEU A 54 17.74 -13.02 7.24
N VAL A 55 16.54 -12.50 7.49
CA VAL A 55 16.26 -11.05 7.43
C VAL A 55 16.97 -10.37 8.59
N LYS A 56 17.87 -9.43 8.29
CA LYS A 56 18.67 -8.65 9.25
C LYS A 56 18.07 -7.30 9.57
N GLY A 57 17.26 -6.75 8.67
CA GLY A 57 16.63 -5.46 8.89
C GLY A 57 15.78 -5.00 7.72
N ILE A 58 14.97 -3.99 8.00
CA ILE A 58 14.18 -3.24 7.03
C ILE A 58 14.69 -1.80 7.08
N ILE A 59 15.06 -1.26 5.93
CA ILE A 59 15.68 0.06 5.78
C ILE A 59 14.84 0.96 4.88
N ASP A 60 15.18 2.24 4.82
CA ASP A 60 14.52 3.23 3.96
C ASP A 60 13.07 3.60 4.39
N TRP A 61 12.94 3.97 5.67
CA TRP A 61 11.67 4.34 6.30
C TRP A 61 11.20 5.78 5.97
N GLU A 62 11.70 6.41 4.91
CA GLU A 62 11.34 7.82 4.60
C GLU A 62 9.86 8.00 4.24
N ALA A 63 9.23 6.95 3.68
CA ALA A 63 7.79 6.88 3.43
C ALA A 63 7.00 6.33 4.64
N GLY A 64 7.70 5.94 5.70
CA GLY A 64 7.15 5.28 6.88
C GLY A 64 6.34 6.21 7.76
N GLY A 65 5.36 5.65 8.47
CA GLY A 65 4.52 6.43 9.37
C GLY A 65 3.35 5.66 9.96
N ALA A 66 2.50 6.39 10.68
CA ALA A 66 1.27 5.87 11.25
C ALA A 66 0.13 5.95 10.23
N TYR A 67 -0.19 4.83 9.60
CA TYR A 67 -1.17 4.73 8.53
C TYR A 67 -2.18 3.60 8.82
N PRO A 68 -3.30 3.53 8.08
CA PRO A 68 -4.19 2.38 8.17
C PRO A 68 -3.46 1.06 7.93
N GLU A 69 -3.87 0.00 8.61
CA GLU A 69 -3.25 -1.33 8.52
C GLU A 69 -3.20 -1.94 7.11
N TYR A 70 -4.06 -1.50 6.19
CA TYR A 70 -4.01 -1.92 4.79
C TYR A 70 -2.88 -1.26 3.99
N TRP A 71 -2.32 -0.15 4.49
CA TRP A 71 -1.46 0.74 3.73
C TRP A 71 -0.18 0.06 3.27
N GLU A 72 0.38 -0.83 4.11
CA GLU A 72 1.57 -1.61 3.74
C GLU A 72 1.30 -2.52 2.53
N TYR A 73 0.19 -3.26 2.56
CA TYR A 73 -0.21 -4.15 1.48
C TYR A 73 -0.40 -3.38 0.18
N VAL A 74 -1.17 -2.28 0.23
CA VAL A 74 -1.48 -1.47 -0.95
C VAL A 74 -0.21 -0.87 -1.57
N LYS A 75 0.67 -0.27 -0.77
CA LYS A 75 1.88 0.38 -1.30
C LYS A 75 2.96 -0.60 -1.72
N SER A 76 2.98 -1.82 -1.17
CA SER A 76 3.85 -2.90 -1.66
C SER A 76 3.48 -3.39 -3.07
N LEU A 77 2.26 -3.10 -3.54
CA LEU A 77 1.78 -3.47 -4.89
C LEU A 77 2.02 -2.38 -5.94
N ASN A 78 2.61 -1.23 -5.57
CA ASN A 78 2.84 -0.13 -6.52
C ASN A 78 3.83 -0.48 -7.63
N THR A 79 4.70 -1.47 -7.43
CA THR A 79 5.63 -1.95 -8.46
C THR A 79 5.13 -3.19 -9.20
N MET A 80 3.86 -3.58 -9.00
CA MET A 80 3.32 -4.79 -9.60
C MET A 80 3.35 -4.68 -11.14
N SER A 81 3.97 -5.66 -11.77
CA SER A 81 4.15 -5.74 -13.22
C SER A 81 3.01 -6.49 -13.88
N SER A 82 2.54 -5.99 -15.02
CA SER A 82 1.52 -6.67 -15.84
C SER A 82 2.12 -7.67 -16.84
N VAL A 83 3.46 -7.80 -16.89
CA VAL A 83 4.16 -8.60 -17.91
C VAL A 83 5.20 -9.56 -17.32
N GLU A 84 5.61 -9.35 -16.06
CA GLU A 84 6.56 -10.25 -15.38
C GLU A 84 5.77 -11.33 -14.64
N GLU A 85 6.16 -12.60 -14.86
CA GLU A 85 5.48 -13.73 -14.21
C GLU A 85 5.91 -13.92 -12.75
N ASP A 86 7.16 -13.54 -12.43
CA ASP A 86 7.79 -13.68 -11.12
C ASP A 86 7.99 -12.30 -10.48
N ASP A 87 6.95 -11.83 -9.81
CA ASP A 87 6.86 -10.46 -9.29
C ASP A 87 6.67 -10.44 -7.77
N TRP A 88 7.00 -9.31 -7.16
CA TRP A 88 7.08 -9.11 -5.72
C TRP A 88 5.80 -9.50 -4.98
N TRP A 89 4.63 -9.24 -5.56
CA TRP A 89 3.34 -9.55 -4.94
C TRP A 89 3.21 -11.02 -4.51
N ARG A 90 3.88 -11.95 -5.19
CA ARG A 90 3.88 -13.39 -4.87
C ARG A 90 4.59 -13.73 -3.56
N TYR A 91 5.50 -12.86 -3.13
CA TYR A 91 6.38 -13.07 -1.99
C TYR A 91 5.99 -12.23 -0.76
N LEU A 92 4.90 -11.48 -0.85
CA LEU A 92 4.43 -10.64 0.26
C LEU A 92 4.09 -11.51 1.49
N PRO A 93 4.54 -11.11 2.70
CA PRO A 93 4.19 -11.82 3.93
C PRO A 93 2.75 -11.47 4.39
N VAL A 94 1.75 -11.84 3.57
CA VAL A 94 0.32 -11.54 3.77
C VAL A 94 -0.26 -12.07 5.09
N LEU A 95 0.34 -13.14 5.65
CA LEU A 95 -0.04 -13.63 6.98
C LEU A 95 0.24 -12.60 8.09
N GLY A 96 1.27 -11.77 7.93
CA GLY A 96 1.66 -10.74 8.89
C GLY A 96 1.06 -9.38 8.59
N MET A 97 1.04 -8.97 7.31
CA MET A 97 0.54 -7.65 6.92
C MET A 97 -0.97 -7.61 6.62
N GLY A 98 -1.59 -8.75 6.31
CA GLY A 98 -2.96 -8.84 5.80
C GLY A 98 -3.05 -8.78 4.27
N GLU A 99 -4.26 -8.98 3.75
CA GLU A 99 -4.57 -8.91 2.32
C GLU A 99 -5.80 -8.02 2.13
N TYR A 100 -5.67 -6.98 1.30
CA TYR A 100 -6.63 -5.87 1.22
C TYR A 100 -6.92 -5.49 -0.25
N CYS A 101 -7.44 -6.44 -1.03
CA CYS A 101 -7.69 -6.25 -2.46
C CYS A 101 -8.71 -5.14 -2.76
N ASN A 102 -9.69 -4.93 -1.88
CA ASN A 102 -10.70 -3.86 -2.05
C ASN A 102 -10.07 -2.48 -1.87
N GLU A 103 -9.22 -2.34 -0.85
CA GLU A 103 -8.48 -1.12 -0.55
C GLU A 103 -7.45 -0.83 -1.64
N TRP A 104 -6.80 -1.86 -2.18
CA TRP A 104 -5.94 -1.73 -3.36
C TRP A 104 -6.73 -1.23 -4.58
N ALA A 105 -7.88 -1.83 -4.88
CA ALA A 105 -8.73 -1.37 -5.99
C ALA A 105 -9.22 0.08 -5.79
N ALA A 106 -9.54 0.46 -4.55
CA ALA A 106 -9.90 1.84 -4.21
C ALA A 106 -8.71 2.81 -4.36
N ASP A 107 -7.49 2.40 -3.99
CA ASP A 107 -6.27 3.18 -4.18
C ASP A 107 -5.97 3.36 -5.68
N MET A 108 -6.08 2.31 -6.49
CA MET A 108 -5.96 2.40 -7.96
C MET A 108 -6.98 3.36 -8.57
N LEU A 109 -8.23 3.35 -8.08
CA LEU A 109 -9.22 4.34 -8.49
C LEU A 109 -8.78 5.76 -8.12
N LEU A 110 -8.30 5.97 -6.88
CA LEU A 110 -7.82 7.27 -6.41
C LEU A 110 -6.62 7.79 -7.22
N GLU A 111 -5.68 6.92 -7.60
CA GLU A 111 -4.52 7.28 -8.43
C GLU A 111 -4.94 7.91 -9.77
N THR A 112 -6.05 7.47 -10.37
CA THR A 112 -6.59 8.10 -11.60
C THR A 112 -7.04 9.55 -11.39
N LEU A 113 -7.33 9.93 -10.15
CA LEU A 113 -7.89 11.23 -9.76
C LEU A 113 -6.82 12.19 -9.24
N ILE A 114 -5.65 11.67 -8.87
CA ILE A 114 -4.46 12.42 -8.49
C ILE A 114 -3.71 12.83 -9.77
N THR A 115 -2.90 13.89 -9.70
CA THR A 115 -2.16 14.44 -10.85
C THR A 115 -0.74 13.92 -10.85
#